data_AF-A0A524LDQ3-F1
#
_entry.id   AF-A0A524LDQ3-F1
#
_cell.length_a   1.000
_cell.length_b   1.000
_cell.length_c   1.000
_cell.angle_alpha   90.00
_cell.angle_beta   90.00
_cell.angle_gamma   90.00
#
_symmetry.space_group_name_H-M   'P 1'
#
loop_
_entity.id
_entity.type
_entity.pdbx_description
1 polymer ?
#
loop_
_entity_poly.entity_id
_entity_poly.type
_entity_poly.pdbx_seq_one_letter_code
_entity_poly.pdbx_strand_id
1 'polypeptide(L)'
;MVDHIQCPECGKSLGKGSTFCIGCGNKIPEGLELVSAPNPDTLPSLDDSGLDDIVEPVITAEPTFPESEPKVPAKTEELSWDDELPDLPVGETEADSGETTTSAPALSTIDRQPEAREAVINDEPELSWDEGVEEIKEGMPFKEVEPPKIVAVAHATDVTTDDAMTHLFPEVRDDATRDAVTHLFPEGRGSTSATFIDVVVGKPAKVSIKTPLKELDHPSCPNCGVVITADGFEYPTYVFDAMGKARSDYGDKLLGENEHERAIEYYEMAKMLFEKSDTEKNIAEAAKRIDMGYDAMAQFHYDEAETHLKEFDFEWAVVQFKKARELYMFTTDTKKRARCAERAREAYVIWGKALEDEGDKLAKAGKTRDALAKYQEAAAKYREGGDSKRLKGLDSKIRKA
;
A
#
# COMPACT_ATOMS: atom_id res chain seq x y z
N MET A 1 18.37 33.06 -19.05
CA MET A 1 17.28 33.65 -19.84
C MET A 1 17.17 32.84 -21.11
N VAL A 2 16.07 32.11 -21.29
CA VAL A 2 15.85 31.32 -22.51
C VAL A 2 15.06 32.22 -23.45
N ASP A 3 15.70 32.67 -24.52
CA ASP A 3 15.04 33.49 -25.53
C ASP A 3 14.05 32.62 -26.32
N HIS A 4 12.78 33.02 -26.32
CA HIS A 4 11.70 32.31 -27.01
C HIS A 4 11.18 33.13 -28.20
N ILE A 5 10.83 32.46 -29.31
CA ILE A 5 10.19 33.07 -30.48
C ILE A 5 8.69 32.78 -30.40
N GLN A 6 7.83 33.78 -30.55
CA GLN A 6 6.38 33.54 -30.61
C GLN A 6 5.92 33.30 -32.05
N CYS A 7 5.05 32.32 -32.24
CA CYS A 7 4.43 32.08 -33.53
C CYS A 7 3.49 33.25 -33.89
N PRO A 8 3.65 33.89 -35.07
CA PRO A 8 2.81 35.05 -35.44
C PRO A 8 1.34 34.68 -35.66
N GLU A 9 1.05 33.41 -35.94
CA GLU A 9 -0.30 32.94 -36.28
C GLU A 9 -1.09 32.49 -35.06
N CYS A 10 -0.44 31.85 -34.08
CA CYS A 10 -1.14 31.29 -32.91
C CYS A 10 -0.61 31.75 -31.54
N GLY A 11 0.44 32.58 -31.51
CA GLY A 11 1.00 33.14 -30.28
C GLY A 11 1.81 32.18 -29.39
N LYS A 12 1.90 30.88 -29.73
CA LYS A 12 2.67 29.91 -28.93
C LYS A 12 4.17 30.20 -28.95
N SER A 13 4.81 30.09 -27.79
CA SER A 13 6.26 30.20 -27.62
C SER A 13 6.97 28.96 -28.16
N LEU A 14 7.98 29.18 -28.99
CA LEU A 14 8.80 28.15 -29.62
C LEU A 14 10.26 28.30 -29.19
N GLY A 15 10.97 27.17 -29.14
CA GLY A 15 12.41 27.14 -28.90
C GLY A 15 13.20 27.69 -30.09
N LYS A 16 14.35 28.30 -29.82
CA LYS A 16 15.30 28.76 -30.87
C LYS A 16 15.64 27.64 -31.84
N GLY A 17 15.54 27.92 -33.14
CA GLY A 17 15.86 26.98 -34.22
C GLY A 17 14.68 26.16 -34.76
N SER A 18 13.46 26.38 -34.26
CA SER A 18 12.26 25.76 -34.81
C SER A 18 11.84 26.41 -36.14
N THR A 19 11.75 25.59 -37.20
CA THR A 19 11.34 26.05 -38.54
C THR A 19 9.83 26.03 -38.75
N PHE A 20 9.09 25.31 -37.90
CA PHE A 20 7.62 25.19 -37.91
C PHE A 20 7.05 25.31 -36.51
N CYS A 21 5.86 25.89 -36.39
CA CYS A 21 5.14 25.93 -35.13
C CYS A 21 4.54 24.56 -34.79
N ILE A 22 4.89 23.99 -33.62
CA ILE A 22 4.29 22.74 -33.10
C ILE A 22 2.78 22.88 -32.90
N GLY A 23 2.28 24.09 -32.64
CA GLY A 23 0.87 24.33 -32.38
C GLY A 23 -0.02 24.35 -33.63
N CYS A 24 0.39 25.11 -34.65
CA CYS A 24 -0.45 25.35 -35.83
C CYS A 24 0.15 24.85 -37.15
N GLY A 25 1.37 24.31 -37.15
CA GLY A 25 2.04 23.78 -38.34
C GLY A 25 2.58 24.84 -39.32
N ASN A 26 2.31 26.12 -39.09
CA ASN A 26 2.80 27.18 -39.98
C ASN A 26 4.32 27.35 -39.89
N LYS A 27 4.93 27.62 -41.05
CA LYS A 27 6.37 27.85 -41.18
C LYS A 27 6.75 29.20 -40.55
N ILE A 28 7.76 29.21 -39.69
CA ILE A 28 8.27 30.42 -39.06
C ILE A 28 9.18 31.13 -40.08
N PRO A 29 8.93 32.40 -40.44
CA PRO A 29 9.80 33.14 -41.35
C PRO A 29 11.18 33.35 -40.70
N GLU A 30 12.24 33.07 -41.46
CA GLU A 30 13.63 33.30 -41.05
C GLU A 30 13.87 34.82 -40.94
N GLY A 31 14.08 35.31 -39.72
CA GLY A 31 14.38 36.74 -39.46
C GLY A 31 13.43 37.47 -38.52
N LEU A 32 12.53 36.78 -37.79
CA LEU A 32 11.73 37.44 -36.75
C LEU A 32 12.62 37.95 -35.60
N GLU A 33 12.42 39.21 -35.22
CA GLU A 33 13.11 39.84 -34.10
C GLU A 33 12.78 39.10 -32.79
N LEU A 34 13.82 38.83 -31.99
CA LEU A 34 13.69 38.20 -30.69
C LEU A 34 13.01 39.20 -29.74
N VAL A 35 11.76 38.91 -29.39
CA VAL A 35 11.06 39.65 -28.33
C VAL A 35 11.69 39.22 -27.00
N SER A 36 12.45 40.12 -26.35
CA SER A 36 12.95 39.83 -25.00
C SER A 36 11.76 39.65 -24.08
N ALA A 37 11.68 38.51 -23.41
CA ALA A 37 10.58 38.25 -22.48
C ALA A 37 10.45 39.42 -21.48
N PRO A 38 9.22 39.84 -21.13
CA PRO A 38 9.02 40.80 -20.05
C PRO A 38 9.67 40.24 -18.77
N ASN A 39 10.47 41.07 -18.10
CA ASN A 39 11.14 40.68 -16.85
C ASN A 39 10.10 40.16 -15.85
N PRO A 40 10.21 38.91 -15.35
CA PRO A 40 9.26 38.34 -14.40
C PRO A 40 9.31 38.99 -13.00
N ASP A 41 10.19 39.97 -12.77
CA ASP A 41 10.37 40.68 -11.49
C ASP A 41 9.56 41.99 -11.36
N THR A 42 8.62 42.26 -12.26
CA THR A 42 7.70 43.41 -12.09
C THR A 42 6.32 42.88 -11.72
N LEU A 43 6.17 42.53 -10.43
CA LEU A 43 4.86 42.39 -9.82
C LEU A 43 4.12 43.73 -9.98
N PRO A 44 2.83 43.74 -10.37
CA PRO A 44 2.04 44.96 -10.33
C PRO A 44 2.05 45.53 -8.91
N SER A 45 2.35 46.83 -8.77
CA SER A 45 2.35 47.53 -7.50
C SER A 45 1.01 47.35 -6.80
N LEU A 46 1.04 46.87 -5.57
CA LEU A 46 -0.11 46.51 -4.73
C LEU A 46 -0.93 47.73 -4.26
N ASP A 47 -0.57 48.94 -4.68
CA ASP A 47 -1.14 50.20 -4.21
C ASP A 47 -2.45 50.61 -4.93
N ASP A 48 -2.90 49.86 -5.94
CA ASP A 48 -4.17 50.14 -6.68
C ASP A 48 -5.32 49.17 -6.33
N SER A 49 -5.14 48.27 -5.35
CA SER A 49 -6.25 47.48 -4.81
C SER A 49 -6.90 48.21 -3.65
N GLY A 50 -7.96 48.96 -3.96
CA GLY A 50 -8.83 49.64 -2.99
C GLY A 50 -9.54 48.66 -2.04
N LEU A 51 -8.82 48.22 -1.02
CA LEU A 51 -9.36 47.54 0.15
C LEU A 51 -9.26 48.50 1.34
N ASP A 52 -10.18 49.46 1.36
CA ASP A 52 -10.38 50.35 2.50
C ASP A 52 -10.76 49.55 3.77
N ASP A 53 -10.09 49.92 4.87
CA ASP A 53 -10.51 49.81 6.28
C ASP A 53 -10.92 48.43 6.82
N ILE A 54 -9.93 47.67 7.29
CA ILE A 54 -10.14 46.74 8.42
C ILE A 54 -9.30 47.25 9.60
N VAL A 55 -10.02 47.72 10.62
CA VAL A 55 -9.49 48.19 11.90
C VAL A 55 -8.77 47.04 12.63
N GLU A 56 -7.45 47.15 12.75
CA GLU A 56 -6.64 46.24 13.57
C GLU A 56 -6.95 46.42 15.07
N PRO A 57 -7.13 45.32 15.84
CA PRO A 57 -7.24 45.41 17.28
C PRO A 57 -5.86 45.63 17.94
N VAL A 58 -5.84 46.57 18.88
CA VAL A 58 -4.73 46.91 19.77
C VAL A 58 -4.17 45.68 20.47
N ILE A 59 -2.93 45.30 20.13
CA ILE A 59 -2.14 44.31 20.87
C ILE A 59 -1.33 45.06 21.93
N THR A 60 -1.72 44.87 23.18
CA THR A 60 -1.04 45.34 24.39
C THR A 60 0.24 44.54 24.69
N ALA A 61 1.33 45.29 24.87
CA ALA A 61 2.47 45.11 25.77
C ALA A 61 3.10 43.70 25.93
N GLU A 62 4.31 43.59 25.38
CA GLU A 62 5.31 42.55 25.64
C GLU A 62 5.70 42.45 27.14
N PRO A 63 5.86 41.23 27.69
CA PRO A 63 6.72 41.00 28.84
C PRO A 63 8.11 40.52 28.38
N THR A 64 9.13 41.29 28.77
CA THR A 64 10.56 41.00 28.67
C THR A 64 10.89 39.69 29.39
N PHE A 65 11.47 38.71 28.68
CA PHE A 65 12.10 37.54 29.27
C PHE A 65 13.62 37.72 29.34
N PRO A 66 14.26 37.40 30.48
CA PRO A 66 15.71 37.51 30.64
C PRO A 66 16.44 36.30 30.06
N GLU A 67 17.52 36.63 29.36
CA GLU A 67 18.55 35.73 28.82
C GLU A 67 19.31 35.04 29.98
N SER A 68 19.30 33.70 30.00
CA SER A 68 20.16 32.92 30.89
C SER A 68 20.90 31.84 30.10
N GLU A 69 22.22 32.03 30.01
CA GLU A 69 23.19 31.01 29.60
C GLU A 69 23.25 29.87 30.63
N PRO A 70 23.42 28.61 30.18
CA PRO A 70 24.09 27.61 31.00
C PRO A 70 25.40 27.14 30.36
N LYS A 71 26.49 27.39 31.07
CA LYS A 71 27.75 26.65 30.98
C LYS A 71 27.52 25.18 31.33
N VAL A 72 27.86 24.27 30.42
CA VAL A 72 28.09 22.85 30.75
C VAL A 72 29.48 22.45 30.26
N PRO A 73 30.33 21.85 31.13
CA PRO A 73 31.69 21.49 30.78
C PRO A 73 31.77 20.20 29.95
N ALA A 74 32.76 20.18 29.05
CA ALA A 74 33.15 19.03 28.26
C ALA A 74 33.54 17.84 29.14
N LYS A 75 32.84 16.72 28.96
CA LYS A 75 33.28 15.39 29.38
C LYS A 75 33.55 14.57 28.12
N THR A 76 34.83 14.30 27.90
CA THR A 76 35.35 13.29 27.00
C THR A 76 34.96 11.92 27.55
N GLU A 77 33.99 11.26 26.95
CA GLU A 77 33.80 9.81 27.08
C GLU A 77 34.44 9.15 25.86
N GLU A 78 35.62 8.58 26.10
CA GLU A 78 36.27 7.62 25.22
C GLU A 78 35.41 6.36 25.18
N LEU A 79 34.72 6.16 24.05
CA LEU A 79 34.07 4.90 23.72
C LEU A 79 35.13 3.89 23.30
N SER A 80 35.68 3.15 24.28
CA SER A 80 36.46 1.94 24.05
C SER A 80 35.54 0.82 23.60
N TRP A 81 35.64 0.42 22.33
CA TRP A 81 35.01 -0.78 21.75
C TRP A 81 35.96 -1.97 21.77
N ASP A 82 36.68 -2.16 22.88
CA ASP A 82 37.39 -3.39 23.19
C ASP A 82 36.65 -4.05 24.34
N ASP A 83 35.83 -5.07 24.05
CA ASP A 83 35.96 -6.36 24.72
C ASP A 83 34.93 -7.40 24.24
N GLU A 84 35.45 -8.61 24.10
CA GLU A 84 34.79 -9.93 24.08
C GLU A 84 34.03 -10.37 22.81
N LEU A 85 34.82 -10.77 21.80
CA LEU A 85 34.48 -11.91 20.96
C LEU A 85 34.47 -13.20 21.82
N PRO A 86 33.40 -13.99 21.87
CA PRO A 86 33.43 -15.30 22.49
C PRO A 86 34.20 -16.31 21.61
N ASP A 87 35.19 -16.96 22.21
CA ASP A 87 35.98 -18.05 21.63
C ASP A 87 35.09 -19.19 21.11
N LEU A 88 35.17 -19.43 19.79
CA LEU A 88 34.63 -20.65 19.18
C LEU A 88 35.63 -21.80 19.37
N PRO A 89 35.17 -23.00 19.78
CA PRO A 89 36.06 -24.14 19.94
C PRO A 89 36.63 -24.58 18.60
N VAL A 90 37.96 -24.52 18.52
CA VAL A 90 38.80 -25.13 17.49
C VAL A 90 38.59 -26.65 17.53
N GLY A 91 37.80 -27.15 16.57
CA GLY A 91 37.68 -28.58 16.28
C GLY A 91 38.60 -28.95 15.14
N GLU A 92 39.80 -29.43 15.48
CA GLU A 92 40.71 -30.12 14.56
C GLU A 92 40.02 -31.36 13.98
N THR A 93 39.93 -31.46 12.65
CA THR A 93 39.79 -32.75 11.96
C THR A 93 40.56 -32.68 10.65
N GLU A 94 41.83 -33.09 10.74
CA GLU A 94 42.60 -33.57 9.59
C GLU A 94 42.25 -35.05 9.33
N ALA A 95 42.33 -35.41 8.05
CA ALA A 95 42.31 -36.76 7.46
C ALA A 95 40.96 -37.53 7.55
N ASP A 96 40.49 -38.27 6.54
CA ASP A 96 41.25 -39.06 5.58
C ASP A 96 40.39 -39.40 4.36
N SER A 97 41.06 -39.42 3.23
CA SER A 97 40.63 -39.92 1.92
C SER A 97 40.49 -41.44 1.91
N GLY A 98 39.36 -41.96 1.42
CA GLY A 98 39.24 -43.39 1.15
C GLY A 98 37.99 -43.76 0.34
N GLU A 99 38.11 -43.79 -0.98
CA GLU A 99 37.24 -44.59 -1.87
C GLU A 99 37.31 -46.08 -1.48
N THR A 100 36.19 -46.76 -1.25
CA THR A 100 35.93 -48.09 -1.85
C THR A 100 34.47 -48.57 -1.68
N THR A 101 33.86 -48.93 -2.82
CA THR A 101 32.99 -50.11 -3.07
C THR A 101 31.86 -50.52 -2.12
N THR A 102 30.65 -50.46 -2.66
CA THR A 102 29.70 -51.59 -2.87
C THR A 102 29.81 -52.81 -1.94
N SER A 103 28.82 -53.01 -1.07
CA SER A 103 28.05 -54.26 -0.91
C SER A 103 27.00 -54.18 0.21
N ALA A 104 25.76 -54.56 -0.13
CA ALA A 104 24.77 -55.09 0.82
C ALA A 104 25.29 -56.42 1.41
N PRO A 105 24.86 -56.91 2.61
CA PRO A 105 23.49 -57.42 2.79
C PRO A 105 22.94 -57.41 4.25
N ALA A 106 21.72 -57.97 4.36
CA ALA A 106 21.17 -58.75 5.48
C ALA A 106 20.51 -58.03 6.68
N LEU A 107 19.17 -58.04 6.62
CA LEU A 107 18.26 -58.62 7.61
C LEU A 107 18.86 -59.03 8.97
N SER A 108 18.35 -58.40 10.04
CA SER A 108 18.24 -59.06 11.34
C SER A 108 16.94 -58.68 12.06
N THR A 109 16.21 -59.75 12.32
CA THR A 109 15.05 -59.97 13.16
C THR A 109 15.28 -59.50 14.60
N ILE A 110 14.35 -58.72 15.17
CA ILE A 110 14.17 -58.61 16.62
C ILE A 110 12.70 -58.87 16.94
N ASP A 111 12.51 -59.80 17.86
CA ASP A 111 11.27 -60.45 18.28
C ASP A 111 11.01 -60.10 19.77
N ARG A 112 9.71 -60.03 20.14
CA ARG A 112 9.09 -59.93 21.50
C ARG A 112 9.20 -58.59 22.24
N GLN A 113 8.14 -58.05 22.87
CA GLN A 113 6.96 -58.66 23.55
C GLN A 113 5.79 -57.64 23.64
N PRO A 114 4.54 -58.07 23.90
CA PRO A 114 3.34 -57.22 23.85
C PRO A 114 2.91 -56.75 25.25
N GLU A 115 2.54 -55.47 25.37
CA GLU A 115 1.74 -54.98 26.50
C GLU A 115 0.33 -54.62 26.03
N ALA A 116 -0.63 -55.24 26.70
CA ALA A 116 -2.05 -55.05 26.55
C ALA A 116 -2.47 -53.69 27.12
N ARG A 117 -3.13 -52.84 26.32
CA ARG A 117 -4.05 -51.80 26.78
C ARG A 117 -5.18 -51.57 25.76
N GLU A 118 -6.36 -52.05 26.18
CA GLU A 118 -7.69 -51.44 26.06
C GLU A 118 -8.13 -50.83 24.71
N ALA A 119 -9.12 -51.50 24.11
CA ALA A 119 -9.94 -50.97 23.03
C ALA A 119 -10.86 -49.87 23.56
N VAL A 120 -10.61 -48.62 23.16
CA VAL A 120 -11.60 -47.54 23.23
C VAL A 120 -12.39 -47.58 21.92
N ILE A 121 -13.63 -48.03 22.04
CA ILE A 121 -14.67 -47.90 21.04
C ILE A 121 -15.05 -46.41 20.98
N ASN A 122 -14.69 -45.73 19.89
CA ASN A 122 -15.31 -44.47 19.51
C ASN A 122 -15.99 -44.70 18.17
N ASP A 123 -17.30 -44.94 18.25
CA ASP A 123 -18.25 -44.84 17.15
C ASP A 123 -18.25 -43.38 16.66
N GLU A 124 -17.61 -43.11 15.52
CA GLU A 124 -17.89 -41.90 14.75
C GLU A 124 -19.11 -42.17 13.87
N PRO A 125 -20.20 -41.38 13.97
CA PRO A 125 -21.31 -41.50 13.04
C PRO A 125 -20.90 -40.94 11.68
N GLU A 126 -20.79 -41.82 10.69
CA GLU A 126 -20.79 -41.47 9.28
C GLU A 126 -22.04 -40.65 8.95
N LEU A 127 -21.85 -39.34 8.76
CA LEU A 127 -22.86 -38.43 8.22
C LEU A 127 -23.07 -38.74 6.73
N SER A 128 -23.90 -39.75 6.46
CA SER A 128 -24.47 -40.00 5.14
C SER A 128 -25.45 -38.88 4.78
N TRP A 129 -25.08 -38.04 3.81
CA TRP A 129 -25.95 -37.01 3.21
C TRP A 129 -26.76 -37.57 2.03
N ASP A 130 -27.12 -38.85 2.08
CA ASP A 130 -27.97 -39.48 1.08
C ASP A 130 -29.37 -39.72 1.67
N GLU A 131 -30.38 -39.46 0.83
CA GLU A 131 -31.82 -39.68 1.03
C GLU A 131 -32.59 -38.63 1.83
N GLY A 132 -32.93 -37.56 1.12
CA GLY A 132 -33.99 -36.62 1.49
C GLY A 132 -34.44 -35.74 0.32
N VAL A 133 -34.52 -36.28 -0.90
CA VAL A 133 -35.14 -35.58 -2.03
C VAL A 133 -36.65 -35.67 -1.87
N GLU A 134 -37.20 -34.79 -1.05
CA GLU A 134 -38.63 -34.55 -1.01
C GLU A 134 -39.08 -33.95 -2.35
N GLU A 135 -40.16 -34.53 -2.87
CA GLU A 135 -40.85 -34.18 -4.11
C GLU A 135 -41.05 -32.67 -4.25
N ILE A 136 -40.25 -32.05 -5.12
CA ILE A 136 -40.52 -30.71 -5.63
C ILE A 136 -41.77 -30.82 -6.51
N LYS A 137 -42.90 -30.37 -5.96
CA LYS A 137 -44.17 -30.21 -6.71
C LYS A 137 -43.95 -29.30 -7.91
N GLU A 138 -43.87 -29.90 -9.09
CA GLU A 138 -44.02 -29.22 -10.38
C GLU A 138 -45.41 -28.56 -10.44
N GLY A 139 -45.48 -27.22 -10.45
CA GLY A 139 -46.76 -26.54 -10.60
C GLY A 139 -46.88 -25.09 -10.15
N MET A 140 -45.79 -24.36 -9.87
CA MET A 140 -45.86 -22.91 -9.75
C MET A 140 -45.22 -22.25 -10.98
N PRO A 141 -45.99 -21.52 -11.81
CA PRO A 141 -45.44 -20.85 -12.98
C PRO A 141 -44.57 -19.69 -12.48
N PHE A 142 -43.25 -19.87 -12.56
CA PHE A 142 -42.32 -18.77 -12.39
C PHE A 142 -42.66 -17.70 -13.41
N LYS A 143 -43.15 -16.56 -12.91
CA LYS A 143 -43.32 -15.35 -13.71
C LYS A 143 -41.92 -14.85 -13.99
N GLU A 144 -41.44 -15.13 -15.19
CA GLU A 144 -40.15 -14.70 -15.71
C GLU A 144 -40.11 -13.16 -15.63
N VAL A 145 -39.43 -12.64 -14.60
CA VAL A 145 -39.19 -11.21 -14.46
C VAL A 145 -38.01 -10.91 -15.37
N GLU A 146 -38.27 -10.26 -16.50
CA GLU A 146 -37.22 -9.80 -17.40
C GLU A 146 -36.21 -8.94 -16.62
N PRO A 147 -34.91 -9.26 -16.67
CA PRO A 147 -33.90 -8.43 -16.03
C PRO A 147 -33.94 -7.01 -16.63
N PRO A 148 -33.78 -5.97 -15.80
CA PRO A 148 -33.87 -4.59 -16.26
C PRO A 148 -32.85 -4.35 -17.38
N LYS A 149 -33.36 -3.96 -18.56
CA LYS A 149 -32.54 -3.52 -19.68
C LYS A 149 -31.73 -2.31 -19.25
N ILE A 150 -30.41 -2.50 -19.19
CA ILE A 150 -29.44 -1.43 -18.98
C ILE A 150 -29.47 -0.58 -20.26
N VAL A 151 -30.22 0.52 -20.22
CA VAL A 151 -30.17 1.54 -21.27
C VAL A 151 -28.82 2.23 -21.14
N ALA A 152 -27.90 1.92 -22.06
CA ALA A 152 -26.64 2.61 -22.18
C ALA A 152 -26.92 4.08 -22.56
N VAL A 153 -26.89 4.96 -21.56
CA VAL A 153 -26.80 6.40 -21.77
C VAL A 153 -25.35 6.66 -22.18
N ALA A 154 -25.14 6.73 -23.50
CA ALA A 154 -23.88 7.03 -24.14
C ALA A 154 -23.50 8.51 -23.94
N HIS A 155 -22.97 8.84 -22.77
CA HIS A 155 -22.07 9.98 -22.53
C HIS A 155 -21.14 9.63 -21.37
N ALA A 156 -20.37 8.56 -21.51
CA ALA A 156 -19.21 8.33 -20.67
C ALA A 156 -18.07 9.20 -21.23
N THR A 157 -17.83 10.35 -20.59
CA THR A 157 -16.55 11.03 -20.70
C THR A 157 -15.53 10.18 -19.94
N ASP A 158 -14.63 9.53 -20.66
CA ASP A 158 -13.49 8.82 -20.09
C ASP A 158 -12.57 9.83 -19.40
N VAL A 159 -12.81 10.10 -18.12
CA VAL A 159 -11.91 10.87 -17.27
C VAL A 159 -10.78 9.92 -16.88
N THR A 160 -9.65 10.04 -17.55
CA THR A 160 -8.44 9.30 -17.20
C THR A 160 -7.93 9.79 -15.83
N THR A 161 -7.43 8.88 -15.00
CA THR A 161 -6.93 9.19 -13.65
C THR A 161 -5.80 10.22 -13.64
N ASP A 162 -5.08 10.34 -14.76
CA ASP A 162 -4.03 11.36 -14.91
C ASP A 162 -4.61 12.76 -15.13
N ASP A 163 -5.72 12.91 -15.87
CA ASP A 163 -6.39 14.22 -16.05
C ASP A 163 -7.11 14.67 -14.77
N ALA A 164 -7.58 13.72 -13.95
CA ALA A 164 -8.08 14.02 -12.61
C ALA A 164 -6.94 14.44 -11.66
N MET A 165 -5.74 13.84 -11.76
CA MET A 165 -4.59 14.19 -10.92
C MET A 165 -3.95 15.52 -11.30
N THR A 166 -3.82 15.88 -12.59
CA THR A 166 -3.28 17.18 -13.01
C THR A 166 -4.22 18.34 -12.71
N HIS A 167 -5.54 18.12 -12.72
CA HIS A 167 -6.50 19.14 -12.32
C HIS A 167 -6.68 19.28 -10.80
N LEU A 168 -6.36 18.23 -10.02
CA LEU A 168 -6.45 18.25 -8.56
C LEU A 168 -5.12 18.57 -7.84
N PHE A 169 -3.97 18.38 -8.50
CA PHE A 169 -2.65 18.57 -7.88
C PHE A 169 -1.61 19.24 -8.81
N PRO A 170 -1.81 20.51 -9.24
CA PRO A 170 -0.74 21.28 -9.84
C PRO A 170 0.32 21.63 -8.78
N GLU A 171 1.36 20.79 -8.74
CA GLU A 171 2.72 21.00 -8.21
C GLU A 171 2.96 22.15 -7.22
N VAL A 172 2.32 22.13 -6.04
CA VAL A 172 2.87 22.74 -4.81
C VAL A 172 2.40 21.90 -3.61
N ARG A 173 3.25 21.00 -3.14
CA ARG A 173 3.24 20.53 -1.74
C ARG A 173 3.47 21.76 -0.84
N ASP A 174 2.83 22.01 0.30
CA ASP A 174 2.16 21.08 1.22
C ASP A 174 1.38 21.78 2.38
N ASP A 175 0.61 22.83 2.13
CA ASP A 175 -0.24 23.43 3.20
C ASP A 175 -1.75 23.24 2.95
N ALA A 176 -2.22 23.36 1.71
CA ALA A 176 -3.65 23.19 1.39
C ALA A 176 -4.14 21.74 1.43
N THR A 177 -3.29 20.76 1.09
CA THR A 177 -3.61 19.32 1.26
C THR A 177 -3.57 18.94 2.73
N ARG A 178 -2.68 19.55 3.52
CA ARG A 178 -2.69 19.43 4.98
C ARG A 178 -3.97 20.01 5.55
N ASP A 179 -4.43 21.17 5.06
CA ASP A 179 -5.69 21.78 5.47
C ASP A 179 -6.96 21.03 5.00
N ALA A 180 -6.92 20.42 3.82
CA ALA A 180 -8.00 19.56 3.34
C ALA A 180 -8.08 18.24 4.13
N VAL A 181 -6.94 17.73 4.60
CA VAL A 181 -6.87 16.55 5.47
C VAL A 181 -7.16 16.90 6.93
N THR A 182 -6.77 18.06 7.45
CA THR A 182 -7.16 18.50 8.81
C THR A 182 -8.66 18.78 8.91
N HIS A 183 -9.35 19.13 7.83
CA HIS A 183 -10.82 19.16 7.82
C HIS A 183 -11.49 17.77 7.87
N LEU A 184 -10.76 16.69 7.53
CA LEU A 184 -11.18 15.31 7.81
C LEU A 184 -10.93 14.90 9.26
N PHE A 185 -10.12 15.68 9.99
CA PHE A 185 -9.79 15.49 11.41
C PHE A 185 -9.89 16.81 12.20
N PRO A 186 -11.07 17.45 12.30
CA PRO A 186 -11.19 18.71 13.04
C PRO A 186 -10.93 18.46 14.53
N GLU A 187 -9.71 18.79 15.00
CA GLU A 187 -9.13 18.96 16.36
C GLU A 187 -9.77 18.27 17.59
N GLY A 188 -10.60 17.27 17.40
CA GLY A 188 -11.39 16.67 18.47
C GLY A 188 -11.82 15.29 18.06
N ARG A 189 -10.94 14.30 18.28
CA ARG A 189 -11.23 12.85 18.30
C ARG A 189 -12.44 12.49 17.44
N GLY A 190 -12.34 12.76 16.14
CA GLY A 190 -13.39 12.49 15.20
C GLY A 190 -13.66 11.00 15.23
N SER A 191 -14.90 10.60 15.51
CA SER A 191 -15.29 9.20 15.46
C SER A 191 -14.92 8.65 14.09
N THR A 192 -13.88 7.83 14.00
CA THR A 192 -13.48 7.15 12.77
C THR A 192 -14.61 6.22 12.37
N SER A 193 -15.48 6.71 11.48
CA SER A 193 -16.56 5.93 10.89
C SER A 193 -15.95 4.75 10.12
N ALA A 194 -16.63 3.60 10.08
CA ALA A 194 -16.15 2.45 9.31
C ALA A 194 -15.84 2.80 7.84
N THR A 195 -16.59 3.77 7.29
CA THR A 195 -16.37 4.34 5.97
C THR A 195 -15.03 5.06 5.83
N PHE A 196 -14.52 5.72 6.88
CA PHE A 196 -13.20 6.35 6.84
C PHE A 196 -12.10 5.32 6.66
N ILE A 197 -12.16 4.23 7.44
CA ILE A 197 -11.16 3.15 7.35
C ILE A 197 -11.16 2.53 5.96
N ASP A 198 -12.34 2.30 5.39
CA ASP A 198 -12.44 1.71 4.05
C ASP A 198 -12.02 2.71 2.95
N VAL A 199 -12.19 4.02 3.16
CA VAL A 199 -11.69 5.08 2.27
C VAL A 199 -10.16 5.21 2.33
N VAL A 200 -9.57 5.17 3.53
CA VAL A 200 -8.11 5.28 3.71
C VAL A 200 -7.39 4.04 3.22
N VAL A 201 -7.92 2.85 3.54
CA VAL A 201 -7.34 1.60 3.03
C VAL A 201 -7.51 1.54 1.51
N GLY A 202 -8.64 2.04 0.99
CA GLY A 202 -9.00 1.95 -0.40
C GLY A 202 -9.11 0.49 -0.86
N LYS A 203 -9.50 0.29 -2.12
CA LYS A 203 -9.19 -1.00 -2.77
C LYS A 203 -7.78 -0.84 -3.31
N PRO A 204 -6.77 -1.59 -2.82
CA PRO A 204 -5.45 -1.49 -3.40
C PRO A 204 -5.57 -1.83 -4.89
N ALA A 205 -5.09 -0.94 -5.75
CA ALA A 205 -4.94 -1.26 -7.14
C ALA A 205 -3.79 -2.26 -7.25
N LYS A 206 -3.94 -3.25 -8.14
CA LYS A 206 -2.78 -4.07 -8.50
C LYS A 206 -1.70 -3.13 -9.02
N VAL A 207 -0.49 -3.27 -8.51
CA VAL A 207 0.68 -2.53 -8.97
C VAL A 207 0.94 -3.02 -10.38
N SER A 208 0.42 -2.28 -11.35
CA SER A 208 0.65 -2.50 -12.76
C SER A 208 1.63 -1.48 -13.27
N ILE A 209 2.49 -1.87 -14.20
CA ILE A 209 3.40 -0.96 -14.89
C ILE A 209 2.61 0.18 -15.55
N LYS A 210 2.68 1.37 -14.96
CA LYS A 210 1.99 2.58 -15.44
C LYS A 210 2.60 3.10 -16.75
N THR A 211 3.91 2.96 -16.88
CA THR A 211 4.64 3.43 -18.06
C THR A 211 4.89 2.25 -18.99
N PRO A 212 4.22 2.16 -20.16
CA PRO A 212 4.54 1.10 -21.11
C PRO A 212 6.05 1.11 -21.35
N LEU A 213 6.67 -0.08 -21.36
CA LEU A 213 8.10 -0.20 -21.56
C LEU A 213 8.45 0.45 -22.90
N LYS A 214 9.00 1.67 -22.86
CA LYS A 214 9.42 2.41 -24.07
C LYS A 214 10.42 1.59 -24.91
N GLU A 215 11.16 0.69 -24.27
CA GLU A 215 12.08 -0.26 -24.91
C GLU A 215 11.34 -1.30 -25.78
N LEU A 216 10.08 -1.57 -25.48
CA LEU A 216 9.22 -2.52 -26.19
C LEU A 216 8.26 -1.83 -27.17
N ASP A 217 8.06 -0.52 -27.00
CA ASP A 217 7.14 0.26 -27.81
C ASP A 217 7.88 0.70 -29.08
N HIS A 218 7.56 0.03 -30.17
CA HIS A 218 8.16 0.29 -31.47
C HIS A 218 7.09 0.94 -32.35
N PRO A 219 7.32 2.14 -32.91
CA PRO A 219 6.34 2.77 -33.77
C PRO A 219 6.06 1.88 -34.99
N SER A 220 4.82 1.40 -35.09
CA SER A 220 4.35 0.69 -36.28
C SER A 220 4.15 1.67 -37.43
N CYS A 221 4.70 1.36 -38.60
CA CYS A 221 4.47 2.16 -39.80
C CYS A 221 2.97 2.16 -40.13
N PRO A 222 2.31 3.34 -40.24
CA PRO A 222 0.85 3.41 -40.46
C PRO A 222 0.41 2.86 -41.82
N ASN A 223 1.33 2.67 -42.77
CA ASN A 223 1.00 2.26 -44.14
C ASN A 223 1.16 0.75 -44.38
N CYS A 224 2.06 0.08 -43.66
CA CYS A 224 2.32 -1.36 -43.85
C CYS A 224 2.24 -2.18 -42.55
N GLY A 225 2.06 -1.54 -41.39
CA GLY A 225 2.02 -2.21 -40.09
C GLY A 225 3.36 -2.77 -39.63
N VAL A 226 4.45 -2.59 -40.40
CA VAL A 226 5.78 -3.05 -40.02
C VAL A 226 6.26 -2.22 -38.83
N VAL A 227 6.59 -2.92 -37.76
CA VAL A 227 7.10 -2.36 -36.52
C VAL A 227 8.55 -1.92 -36.75
N ILE A 228 8.79 -0.62 -36.81
CA ILE A 228 10.15 -0.08 -36.98
C ILE A 228 10.69 0.14 -35.57
N THR A 229 11.52 -0.78 -35.09
CA THR A 229 12.41 -0.50 -33.95
C THR A 229 13.23 0.74 -34.28
N ALA A 230 13.49 1.63 -33.31
CA ALA A 230 14.29 2.84 -33.56
C ALA A 230 15.67 2.52 -34.19
N ASP A 231 16.18 1.31 -33.92
CA ASP A 231 17.42 0.75 -34.47
C ASP A 231 17.21 -0.21 -35.66
N GLY A 232 15.96 -0.51 -36.04
CA GLY A 232 15.62 -1.48 -37.08
C GLY A 232 16.01 -2.94 -36.78
N PHE A 233 16.51 -3.22 -35.57
CA PHE A 233 17.03 -4.51 -35.15
C PHE A 233 16.01 -5.25 -34.28
N GLU A 234 15.66 -6.48 -34.66
CA GLU A 234 14.91 -7.40 -33.81
C GLU A 234 15.90 -8.11 -32.89
N TYR A 235 15.75 -7.92 -31.58
CA TYR A 235 16.65 -8.56 -30.63
C TYR A 235 16.41 -10.08 -30.59
N PRO A 236 17.46 -10.90 -30.64
CA PRO A 236 17.33 -12.33 -30.41
C PRO A 236 16.71 -12.65 -29.04
N THR A 237 16.00 -13.78 -28.93
CA THR A 237 15.28 -14.20 -27.69
C THR A 237 16.17 -14.23 -26.45
N TYR A 238 17.45 -14.62 -26.59
CA TYR A 238 18.39 -14.65 -25.46
C TYR A 238 18.67 -13.27 -24.86
N VAL A 239 18.50 -12.18 -25.63
CA VAL A 239 18.69 -10.81 -25.15
C VAL A 239 17.55 -10.43 -24.21
N PHE A 240 16.30 -10.73 -24.59
CA PHE A 240 15.14 -10.53 -23.72
C PHE A 240 15.26 -11.34 -22.43
N ASP A 241 15.76 -12.57 -22.50
CA ASP A 241 16.03 -13.40 -21.31
C ASP A 241 17.07 -12.76 -20.38
N ALA A 242 18.17 -12.25 -20.94
CA ALA A 242 19.22 -11.58 -20.16
C ALA A 242 18.71 -10.26 -19.53
N MET A 243 17.93 -9.47 -20.27
CA MET A 243 17.29 -8.25 -19.75
C MET A 243 16.29 -8.56 -18.65
N GLY A 244 15.47 -9.59 -18.81
CA GLY A 244 14.52 -10.05 -17.79
C GLY A 244 15.22 -10.45 -16.50
N LYS A 245 16.32 -11.21 -16.58
CA LYS A 245 17.15 -11.57 -15.43
C LYS A 245 17.73 -10.34 -14.73
N ALA A 246 18.32 -9.41 -15.47
CA ALA A 246 18.87 -8.19 -14.89
C ALA A 246 17.81 -7.34 -14.17
N ARG A 247 16.59 -7.23 -14.72
CA ARG A 247 15.47 -6.54 -14.07
C ARG A 247 15.00 -7.27 -12.81
N SER A 248 14.94 -8.60 -12.85
CA SER A 248 14.60 -9.44 -11.71
C SER A 248 15.62 -9.29 -10.57
N ASP A 249 16.92 -9.33 -10.88
CA ASP A 249 17.99 -9.16 -9.89
C ASP A 249 18.01 -7.74 -9.29
N TYR A 250 17.63 -6.72 -10.07
CA TYR A 250 17.46 -5.37 -9.56
C TYR A 250 16.22 -5.26 -8.65
N GLY A 251 15.13 -5.96 -9.00
CA GLY A 251 13.96 -6.11 -8.13
C GLY A 251 14.32 -6.73 -6.77
N ASP A 252 15.19 -7.75 -6.75
CA ASP A 252 15.65 -8.37 -5.49
C ASP A 252 16.41 -7.36 -4.60
N LYS A 253 17.21 -6.47 -5.19
CA LYS A 253 17.91 -5.40 -4.45
C LYS A 253 16.93 -4.40 -3.86
N LEU A 254 15.97 -3.92 -4.66
CA LEU A 254 14.91 -3.01 -4.20
C LEU A 254 14.08 -3.62 -3.07
N LEU A 255 13.82 -4.93 -3.16
CA LEU A 255 13.11 -5.66 -2.10
C LEU A 255 13.90 -5.67 -0.78
N GLY A 256 15.23 -5.80 -0.86
CA GLY A 256 16.11 -5.68 0.31
C GLY A 256 16.20 -4.26 0.89
N GLU A 257 15.93 -3.24 0.09
CA GLU A 257 15.86 -1.82 0.49
C GLU A 257 14.45 -1.41 1.01
N ASN A 258 13.51 -2.37 1.07
CA ASN A 258 12.09 -2.16 1.41
C ASN A 258 11.30 -1.28 0.40
N GLU A 259 11.81 -1.11 -0.83
CA GLU A 259 11.09 -0.43 -1.91
C GLU A 259 10.13 -1.41 -2.62
N HIS A 260 9.13 -1.93 -1.89
CA HIS A 260 8.31 -3.05 -2.33
C HIS A 260 7.52 -2.79 -3.63
N GLU A 261 6.93 -1.60 -3.78
CA GLU A 261 6.15 -1.25 -4.98
C GLU A 261 7.03 -1.24 -6.24
N ARG A 262 8.19 -0.60 -6.15
CA ARG A 262 9.16 -0.55 -7.25
C ARG A 262 9.70 -1.94 -7.55
N ALA A 263 10.01 -2.75 -6.53
CA ALA A 263 10.43 -4.14 -6.75
C ALA A 263 9.40 -4.93 -7.57
N ILE A 264 8.10 -4.82 -7.23
CA ILE A 264 7.00 -5.47 -7.96
C ILE A 264 6.92 -4.98 -9.40
N GLU A 265 7.04 -3.67 -9.66
CA GLU A 265 7.07 -3.12 -11.02
C GLU A 265 8.21 -3.74 -11.86
N TYR A 266 9.40 -3.87 -11.28
CA TYR A 266 10.55 -4.47 -11.96
C TYR A 266 10.35 -5.97 -12.22
N TYR A 267 9.69 -6.71 -11.32
CA TYR A 267 9.34 -8.11 -11.57
C TYR A 267 8.27 -8.25 -12.65
N GLU A 268 7.28 -7.36 -12.71
CA GLU A 268 6.32 -7.33 -13.82
C GLU A 268 7.02 -7.04 -15.16
N MET A 269 8.00 -6.12 -15.16
CA MET A 269 8.79 -5.82 -16.36
C MET A 269 9.59 -7.04 -16.79
N ALA A 270 10.24 -7.72 -15.84
CA ALA A 270 10.95 -8.98 -16.09
C ALA A 270 10.02 -10.04 -16.67
N LYS A 271 8.80 -10.19 -16.12
CA LYS A 271 7.80 -11.14 -16.63
C LYS A 271 7.44 -10.87 -18.09
N MET A 272 7.17 -9.62 -18.46
CA MET A 272 6.86 -9.27 -19.85
C MET A 272 8.04 -9.50 -20.80
N LEU A 273 9.28 -9.30 -20.32
CA LEU A 273 10.48 -9.63 -21.11
C LEU A 273 10.62 -11.15 -21.32
N PHE A 274 10.33 -11.97 -20.29
CA PHE A 274 10.34 -13.43 -20.41
C PHE A 274 9.20 -13.98 -21.27
N GLU A 275 8.04 -13.32 -21.27
CA GLU A 275 6.94 -13.61 -22.19
C GLU A 275 7.35 -13.37 -23.64
N LYS A 276 8.16 -12.33 -23.92
CA LYS A 276 8.72 -12.07 -25.25
C LYS A 276 9.80 -13.07 -25.67
N SER A 277 10.48 -13.70 -24.72
CA SER A 277 11.49 -14.72 -25.00
C SER A 277 10.94 -16.15 -25.08
N ASP A 278 9.63 -16.34 -24.83
CA ASP A 278 8.94 -17.64 -24.73
C ASP A 278 9.56 -18.59 -23.68
N THR A 279 10.15 -18.06 -22.60
CA THR A 279 10.81 -18.89 -21.58
C THR A 279 9.86 -19.16 -20.40
N GLU A 280 9.00 -20.18 -20.51
CA GLU A 280 7.98 -20.52 -19.49
C GLU A 280 8.52 -20.62 -18.06
N LYS A 281 9.71 -21.21 -17.88
CA LYS A 281 10.37 -21.34 -16.57
C LYS A 281 10.60 -19.98 -15.91
N ASN A 282 11.06 -18.99 -16.68
CA ASN A 282 11.40 -17.68 -16.15
C ASN A 282 10.15 -16.81 -15.97
N ILE A 283 9.10 -17.03 -16.76
CA ILE A 283 7.78 -16.42 -16.53
C ILE A 283 7.21 -16.88 -15.18
N ALA A 284 7.28 -18.19 -14.90
CA ALA A 284 6.83 -18.74 -13.62
C ALA A 284 7.68 -18.24 -12.44
N GLU A 285 9.00 -18.11 -12.63
CA GLU A 285 9.90 -17.56 -11.61
C GLU A 285 9.59 -16.07 -11.33
N ALA A 286 9.40 -15.25 -12.37
CA ALA A 286 9.03 -13.85 -12.21
C ALA A 286 7.67 -13.69 -11.53
N ALA A 287 6.68 -14.52 -11.88
CA ALA A 287 5.37 -14.54 -11.20
C ALA A 287 5.53 -14.86 -9.70
N LYS A 288 6.35 -15.84 -9.35
CA LYS A 288 6.66 -16.16 -7.94
C LYS A 288 7.34 -14.98 -7.23
N ARG A 289 8.23 -14.23 -7.89
CA ARG A 289 8.87 -13.05 -7.28
C ARG A 289 7.89 -11.89 -7.09
N ILE A 290 6.92 -11.71 -7.99
CA ILE A 290 5.80 -10.77 -7.79
C ILE A 290 5.02 -11.14 -6.51
N ASP A 291 4.66 -12.41 -6.34
CA ASP A 291 3.97 -12.89 -5.14
C ASP A 291 4.80 -12.65 -3.87
N MET A 292 6.12 -12.88 -3.94
CA MET A 292 7.05 -12.58 -2.83
C MET A 292 7.12 -11.08 -2.51
N GLY A 293 7.09 -10.21 -3.51
CA GLY A 293 7.04 -8.76 -3.34
C GLY A 293 5.77 -8.31 -2.60
N TYR A 294 4.61 -8.81 -3.01
CA TYR A 294 3.34 -8.55 -2.31
C TYR A 294 3.32 -9.10 -0.88
N ASP A 295 3.84 -10.32 -0.69
CA ASP A 295 3.93 -10.94 0.64
C ASP A 295 4.82 -10.12 1.59
N ALA A 296 5.96 -9.61 1.11
CA ALA A 296 6.86 -8.75 1.89
C ALA A 296 6.22 -7.40 2.24
N MET A 297 5.56 -6.76 1.27
CA MET A 297 4.84 -5.50 1.48
C MET A 297 3.69 -5.65 2.48
N ALA A 298 2.95 -6.76 2.41
CA ALA A 298 1.89 -7.05 3.36
C ALA A 298 2.43 -7.33 4.76
N GLN A 299 3.58 -8.03 4.86
CA GLN A 299 4.25 -8.27 6.14
C GLN A 299 4.74 -6.96 6.78
N PHE A 300 5.30 -6.04 5.99
CA PHE A 300 5.71 -4.72 6.46
C PHE A 300 4.54 -3.97 7.12
N HIS A 301 3.38 -3.88 6.46
CA HIS A 301 2.20 -3.26 7.06
C HIS A 301 1.64 -4.03 8.27
N TYR A 302 1.79 -5.35 8.30
CA TYR A 302 1.45 -6.13 9.49
C TYR A 302 2.33 -5.76 10.69
N ASP A 303 3.63 -5.58 10.47
CA ASP A 303 4.59 -5.24 11.54
C ASP A 303 4.43 -3.77 12.02
N GLU A 304 4.10 -2.85 11.11
CA GLU A 304 3.67 -1.48 11.46
C GLU A 304 2.40 -1.51 12.32
N ALA A 305 1.41 -2.34 11.97
CA ALA A 305 0.18 -2.48 12.74
C ALA A 305 0.43 -2.98 14.17
N GLU A 306 1.30 -3.98 14.34
CA GLU A 306 1.69 -4.48 15.66
C GLU A 306 2.48 -3.42 16.47
N THR A 307 3.22 -2.54 15.80
CA THR A 307 3.90 -1.40 16.45
C THR A 307 2.90 -0.37 16.96
N HIS A 308 1.96 0.08 16.12
CA HIS A 308 0.88 0.98 16.54
C HIS A 308 0.01 0.39 17.65
N LEU A 309 -0.23 -0.93 17.62
CA LEU A 309 -0.98 -1.60 18.68
C LEU A 309 -0.26 -1.53 20.04
N LYS A 310 1.07 -1.61 20.06
CA LYS A 310 1.89 -1.46 21.28
C LYS A 310 1.89 -0.01 21.78
N GLU A 311 1.81 0.95 20.87
CA GLU A 311 1.75 2.39 21.16
C GLU A 311 0.36 2.86 21.58
N PHE A 312 -0.64 1.97 21.56
CA PHE A 312 -2.06 2.25 21.81
C PHE A 312 -2.74 3.13 20.74
N ASP A 313 -2.13 3.25 19.55
CA ASP A 313 -2.70 3.90 18.37
C ASP A 313 -3.62 2.93 17.62
N PHE A 314 -4.73 2.56 18.27
CA PHE A 314 -5.62 1.49 17.80
C PHE A 314 -6.22 1.73 16.41
N GLU A 315 -6.48 2.99 16.05
CA GLU A 315 -7.03 3.36 14.74
C GLU A 315 -6.06 2.99 13.63
N TRP A 316 -4.81 3.41 13.76
CA TRP A 316 -3.76 3.11 12.80
C TRP A 316 -3.45 1.63 12.75
N ALA A 317 -3.42 0.94 13.90
CA ALA A 317 -3.23 -0.50 13.95
C ALA A 317 -4.29 -1.25 13.12
N VAL A 318 -5.57 -0.90 13.27
CA VAL A 318 -6.67 -1.51 12.51
C VAL A 318 -6.56 -1.21 11.02
N VAL A 319 -6.26 0.04 10.64
CA VAL A 319 -6.07 0.44 9.24
C VAL A 319 -4.96 -0.38 8.59
N GLN A 320 -3.83 -0.52 9.28
CA GLN A 320 -2.67 -1.25 8.77
C GLN A 320 -2.92 -2.76 8.66
N PHE A 321 -3.60 -3.40 9.63
CA PHE A 321 -4.00 -4.81 9.50
C PHE A 321 -4.96 -5.05 8.33
N LYS A 322 -5.89 -4.13 8.08
CA LYS A 322 -6.77 -4.20 6.90
C LYS A 322 -5.97 -4.02 5.61
N LYS A 323 -5.04 -3.06 5.55
CA LYS A 323 -4.18 -2.85 4.38
C LYS A 323 -3.34 -4.10 4.07
N ALA A 324 -2.71 -4.70 5.08
CA ALA A 324 -1.98 -5.96 4.95
C ALA A 324 -2.88 -7.09 4.42
N ARG A 325 -4.12 -7.21 4.93
CA ARG A 325 -5.10 -8.20 4.44
C ARG A 325 -5.42 -8.03 2.96
N GLU A 326 -5.68 -6.80 2.52
CA GLU A 326 -6.03 -6.51 1.13
C GLU A 326 -4.83 -6.75 0.21
N LEU A 327 -3.60 -6.47 0.66
CA LEU A 327 -2.39 -6.83 -0.10
C LEU A 327 -2.21 -8.35 -0.23
N TYR A 328 -2.48 -9.12 0.83
CA TYR A 328 -2.50 -10.58 0.74
C TYR A 328 -3.61 -11.14 -0.16
N MET A 329 -4.56 -10.34 -0.65
CA MET A 329 -5.50 -10.79 -1.69
C MET A 329 -4.84 -10.97 -3.06
N PHE A 330 -3.70 -10.32 -3.29
CA PHE A 330 -2.91 -10.53 -4.49
C PHE A 330 -2.01 -11.77 -4.41
N THR A 331 -1.87 -12.36 -3.22
CA THR A 331 -1.07 -13.58 -3.04
C THR A 331 -1.98 -14.80 -2.83
N THR A 332 -1.42 -15.99 -3.03
CA THR A 332 -2.19 -17.23 -2.94
C THR A 332 -2.47 -17.69 -1.49
N ASP A 333 -1.89 -17.04 -0.48
CA ASP A 333 -1.95 -17.50 0.91
C ASP A 333 -3.25 -17.06 1.62
N THR A 334 -4.21 -17.98 1.67
CA THR A 334 -5.49 -17.77 2.38
C THR A 334 -5.33 -17.71 3.90
N LYS A 335 -4.30 -18.36 4.47
CA LYS A 335 -4.09 -18.42 5.93
C LYS A 335 -3.58 -17.09 6.45
N LYS A 336 -2.63 -16.46 5.75
CA LYS A 336 -2.14 -15.11 6.10
C LYS A 336 -3.27 -14.07 6.06
N ARG A 337 -4.13 -14.11 5.04
CA ARG A 337 -5.33 -13.25 4.96
C ARG A 337 -6.26 -13.42 6.15
N ALA A 338 -6.58 -14.66 6.51
CA ALA A 338 -7.44 -14.95 7.65
C ALA A 338 -6.82 -14.45 8.97
N ARG A 339 -5.50 -14.62 9.14
CA ARG A 339 -4.75 -14.12 10.30
C ARG A 339 -4.80 -12.60 10.41
N CYS A 340 -4.62 -11.85 9.33
CA CYS A 340 -4.76 -10.39 9.33
C CYS A 340 -6.19 -9.95 9.73
N ALA A 341 -7.21 -10.64 9.22
CA ALA A 341 -8.60 -10.35 9.58
C ALA A 341 -8.90 -10.64 11.06
N GLU A 342 -8.34 -11.73 11.60
CA GLU A 342 -8.43 -12.05 13.03
C GLU A 342 -7.72 -11.01 13.89
N ARG A 343 -6.49 -10.62 13.52
CA ARG A 343 -5.73 -9.59 14.23
C ARG A 343 -6.39 -8.22 14.21
N ALA A 344 -7.00 -7.82 13.09
CA ALA A 344 -7.82 -6.61 13.04
C ALA A 344 -9.00 -6.67 14.03
N ARG A 345 -9.68 -7.82 14.15
CA ARG A 345 -10.75 -8.00 15.15
C ARG A 345 -10.22 -7.95 16.58
N GLU A 346 -9.07 -8.57 16.86
CA GLU A 346 -8.42 -8.49 18.17
C GLU A 346 -8.06 -7.04 18.54
N ALA A 347 -7.53 -6.26 17.59
CA ALA A 347 -7.22 -4.84 17.80
C ALA A 347 -8.48 -4.04 18.19
N TYR A 348 -9.63 -4.29 17.55
CA TYR A 348 -10.91 -3.70 17.95
C TYR A 348 -11.34 -4.09 19.37
N VAL A 349 -11.13 -5.34 19.78
CA VAL A 349 -11.45 -5.80 21.14
C VAL A 349 -10.57 -5.13 22.18
N ILE A 350 -9.26 -4.99 21.90
CA ILE A 350 -8.31 -4.30 22.79
C ILE A 350 -8.68 -2.82 22.90
N TRP A 351 -9.01 -2.18 21.78
CA TRP A 351 -9.47 -0.79 21.76
C TRP A 351 -10.76 -0.61 22.57
N GLY A 352 -11.76 -1.47 22.37
CA GLY A 352 -12.99 -1.47 23.15
C GLY A 352 -12.75 -1.59 24.66
N LYS A 353 -11.76 -2.41 25.05
CA LYS A 353 -11.36 -2.56 26.47
C LYS A 353 -10.73 -1.28 27.03
N ALA A 354 -9.85 -0.63 26.28
CA ALA A 354 -9.25 0.63 26.72
C ALA A 354 -10.32 1.73 26.91
N LEU A 355 -11.30 1.80 26.01
CA LEU A 355 -12.45 2.72 26.13
C LEU A 355 -13.37 2.36 27.31
N GLU A 356 -13.58 1.06 27.57
CA GLU A 356 -14.32 0.59 28.76
C GLU A 356 -13.61 1.03 30.05
N ASP A 357 -12.28 0.89 30.12
CA ASP A 357 -11.47 1.31 31.27
C ASP A 357 -11.50 2.84 31.46
N GLU A 358 -11.51 3.63 30.38
CA GLU A 358 -11.73 5.09 30.43
C GLU A 358 -13.12 5.45 30.95
N GLY A 359 -14.16 4.76 30.45
CA GLY A 359 -15.54 4.93 30.92
C GLY A 359 -15.67 4.62 32.41
N ASP A 360 -15.04 3.54 32.88
CA ASP A 360 -15.02 3.16 34.30
C ASP A 360 -14.30 4.22 35.16
N LYS A 361 -13.24 4.86 34.66
CA LYS A 361 -12.57 5.98 35.35
C LYS A 361 -13.47 7.22 35.44
N LEU A 362 -14.16 7.58 34.35
CA LEU A 362 -15.07 8.73 34.30
C LEU A 362 -16.30 8.52 35.20
N ALA A 363 -16.85 7.30 35.25
CA ALA A 363 -17.96 6.94 36.13
C ALA A 363 -17.56 7.07 37.60
N LYS A 364 -16.36 6.61 37.98
CA LYS A 364 -15.80 6.79 39.34
C LYS A 364 -15.60 8.27 39.71
N ALA A 365 -15.29 9.11 38.72
CA ALA A 365 -15.16 10.56 38.90
C ALA A 365 -16.52 11.31 38.96
N GLY A 366 -17.66 10.60 38.81
CA GLY A 366 -19.00 11.19 38.81
C GLY A 366 -19.40 11.85 37.49
N LYS A 367 -18.59 11.74 36.42
CA LYS A 367 -18.89 12.27 35.08
C LYS A 367 -19.72 11.28 34.27
N THR A 368 -20.98 11.08 34.67
CA THR A 368 -21.86 10.03 34.12
C THR A 368 -22.12 10.17 32.62
N ARG A 369 -22.33 11.40 32.13
CA ARG A 369 -22.57 11.67 30.70
C ARG A 369 -21.38 11.27 29.82
N ASP A 370 -20.17 11.64 30.23
CA ASP A 370 -18.95 11.33 29.48
C ASP A 370 -18.65 9.83 29.54
N ALA A 371 -18.90 9.19 30.70
CA ALA A 371 -18.77 7.75 30.85
C ALA A 371 -19.74 6.99 29.92
N LEU A 372 -21.00 7.43 29.81
CA LEU A 372 -21.98 6.83 28.91
C LEU A 372 -21.56 6.94 27.45
N ALA A 373 -21.02 8.09 27.02
CA ALA A 373 -20.47 8.24 25.67
C ALA A 373 -19.32 7.25 25.41
N LYS A 374 -18.39 7.10 26.36
CA LYS A 374 -17.28 6.13 26.26
C LYS A 374 -17.75 4.68 26.22
N TYR A 375 -18.76 4.31 26.99
CA TYR A 375 -19.33 2.97 26.91
C TYR A 375 -20.04 2.71 25.57
N GLN A 376 -20.70 3.71 24.99
CA GLN A 376 -21.31 3.57 23.66
C GLN A 376 -20.25 3.40 22.57
N GLU A 377 -19.15 4.16 22.62
CA GLU A 377 -17.99 3.99 21.75
C GLU A 377 -17.38 2.59 21.88
N ALA A 378 -17.10 2.14 23.12
CA ALA A 378 -16.59 0.80 23.40
C ALA A 378 -17.52 -0.29 22.86
N ALA A 379 -18.85 -0.12 22.99
CA ALA A 379 -19.82 -1.08 22.47
C ALA A 379 -19.78 -1.18 20.95
N ALA A 380 -19.59 -0.06 20.24
CA ALA A 380 -19.40 -0.07 18.80
C ALA A 380 -18.13 -0.87 18.41
N LYS A 381 -17.01 -0.64 19.10
CA LYS A 381 -15.76 -1.37 18.83
C LYS A 381 -15.85 -2.86 19.14
N TYR A 382 -16.57 -3.27 20.19
CA TYR A 382 -16.84 -4.70 20.43
C TYR A 382 -17.73 -5.35 19.37
N ARG A 383 -18.66 -4.61 18.75
CA ARG A 383 -19.42 -5.12 17.60
C ARG A 383 -18.51 -5.36 16.40
N GLU A 384 -17.62 -4.41 16.11
CA GLU A 384 -16.64 -4.53 15.02
C GLU A 384 -15.66 -5.69 15.25
N GLY A 385 -15.22 -5.90 16.50
CA GLY A 385 -14.37 -7.03 16.89
C GLY A 385 -15.10 -8.39 17.01
N GLY A 386 -16.44 -8.40 17.07
CA GLY A 386 -17.24 -9.61 17.22
C GLY A 386 -17.31 -10.21 18.63
N ASP A 387 -16.92 -9.48 19.69
CA ASP A 387 -16.98 -9.96 21.07
C ASP A 387 -18.37 -9.73 21.69
N SER A 388 -19.28 -10.66 21.40
CA SER A 388 -20.65 -10.65 21.92
C SER A 388 -20.74 -10.84 23.45
N LYS A 389 -19.71 -11.42 24.09
CA LYS A 389 -19.72 -11.64 25.55
C LYS A 389 -19.46 -10.33 26.29
N ARG A 390 -18.45 -9.58 25.87
CA ARG A 390 -18.16 -8.25 26.42
C ARG A 390 -19.31 -7.27 26.19
N LEU A 391 -19.93 -7.33 25.02
CA LEU A 391 -21.05 -6.45 24.67
C LEU A 391 -22.23 -6.56 25.65
N LYS A 392 -22.63 -7.78 26.04
CA LYS A 392 -23.71 -7.97 27.05
C LYS A 392 -23.37 -7.37 28.41
N GLY A 393 -22.09 -7.46 28.82
CA GLY A 393 -21.61 -6.84 30.06
C GLY A 393 -21.68 -5.32 29.98
N LEU A 394 -21.25 -4.77 28.85
CA LEU A 394 -21.24 -3.34 28.59
C LEU A 394 -22.64 -2.73 28.47
N ASP A 395 -23.60 -3.42 27.85
CA ASP A 395 -25.01 -3.02 27.80
C ASP A 395 -25.65 -2.91 29.19
N SER A 396 -25.14 -3.67 30.15
CA SER A 396 -25.58 -3.58 31.55
C SER A 396 -24.96 -2.37 32.25
N LYS A 397 -23.71 -2.00 31.91
CA LYS A 397 -23.08 -0.76 32.38
C LYS A 397 -23.77 0.48 31.78
N ILE A 398 -24.07 0.47 30.49
CA ILE A 398 -24.77 1.57 29.78
C ILE A 398 -26.15 1.83 30.37
N ARG A 399 -26.90 0.79 30.74
CA ARG A 399 -28.22 0.95 31.40
C ARG A 399 -28.15 1.47 32.83
N LYS A 400 -26.99 1.36 33.48
CA LYS A 400 -26.77 1.77 34.87
C LYS A 400 -26.20 3.18 34.98
N ALA A 401 -25.35 3.58 34.02
CA ALA A 401 -24.83 4.93 33.87
C ALA A 401 -25.92 5.91 33.44
#